data_AF-A0A1D8QYB1-F1
#
_entry.id   AF-A0A1D8QYB1-F1
#
_cell.length_a   1.000
_cell.length_b   1.000
_cell.length_c   1.000
_cell.angle_alpha   90.00
_cell.angle_beta   90.00
_cell.angle_gamma   90.00
#
_symmetry.space_group_name_H-M   'P 1'
#
loop_
_entity.id
_entity.type
_entity.pdbx_description
1 polymer ?
#
loop_
_entity_poly.entity_id
_entity_poly.type
_entity_poly.pdbx_seq_one_letter_code
_entity_poly.pdbx_strand_id
1 'polypeptide(L)'
;MPSAPHGSATDRWSMSFTTGTRFQPDGRSDERLPILFVRFDKGAKHVARQPITVGSLLEMRAFGVEFGAFTLWNKTRPADEAVVSKAIRSRDTMAFLYDPSMTTYSVSSHVAAYALGSSDVVAMTDAGFKVADIALNLTANAFNKLVHPPAMGTNLPRERLRGFRVQRDRGYAFTTLLFHLRGLVTDVASEAAIQTALTRAGLRPLDELLAQARVAIERKRKTELLSPELRVIRERLVDAGLTVLYRRNFDELRMWPAPLIAPGPLVMTGEDCAEFHVSTPTLSVEQTCFLHDCYSRLRDQTKLALRAARGFEFGWSDYVY
;
A
#
# COMPACT_ATOMS: atom_id res chain seq x y z
N MET A 1 19.61 -31.24 13.34
CA MET A 1 20.57 -30.36 12.63
C MET A 1 20.02 -28.95 12.71
N PRO A 2 20.67 -28.01 13.41
CA PRO A 2 20.21 -26.62 13.43
C PRO A 2 20.56 -25.97 12.09
N SER A 3 19.55 -25.50 11.37
CA SER A 3 19.70 -24.74 10.12
C SER A 3 20.41 -23.41 10.38
N ALA A 4 21.45 -23.16 9.61
CA ALA A 4 22.27 -21.95 9.64
C ALA A 4 21.41 -20.67 9.47
N PRO A 5 21.85 -19.52 10.03
CA PRO A 5 21.13 -18.26 9.91
C PRO A 5 21.11 -17.83 8.43
N HIS A 6 19.91 -17.66 7.87
CA HIS A 6 19.74 -17.12 6.53
C HIS A 6 20.25 -15.67 6.48
N GLY A 7 21.35 -15.46 5.76
CA GLY A 7 21.90 -14.14 5.47
C GLY A 7 23.42 -14.09 5.31
N SER A 8 24.03 -14.96 4.51
CA SER A 8 25.40 -14.70 4.05
C SER A 8 25.39 -13.58 3.00
N ALA A 9 26.49 -12.83 2.89
CA ALA A 9 26.66 -11.76 1.90
C ALA A 9 26.47 -12.22 0.43
N THR A 10 26.47 -13.54 0.17
CA THR A 10 26.32 -14.16 -1.15
C THR A 10 24.86 -14.42 -1.56
N ASP A 11 23.88 -14.20 -0.66
CA ASP A 11 22.47 -14.56 -0.89
C ASP A 11 21.52 -13.35 -1.03
N ARG A 12 22.06 -12.13 -1.07
CA ARG A 12 21.27 -10.90 -1.21
C ARG A 12 20.77 -10.71 -2.64
N TRP A 13 19.51 -10.29 -2.76
CA TRP A 13 18.98 -9.88 -4.06
C TRP A 13 19.57 -8.53 -4.47
N SER A 14 19.93 -8.40 -5.74
CA SER A 14 20.16 -7.11 -6.38
C SER A 14 18.85 -6.55 -6.90
N MET A 15 18.74 -5.23 -6.89
CA MET A 15 17.55 -4.51 -7.35
C MET A 15 17.92 -3.50 -8.43
N SER A 16 17.10 -3.41 -9.48
CA SER A 16 17.21 -2.36 -10.49
C SER A 16 15.84 -1.85 -10.92
N PHE A 17 15.77 -0.59 -11.37
CA PHE A 17 14.55 -0.02 -11.90
C PHE A 17 14.49 -0.22 -13.41
N THR A 18 13.34 -0.65 -13.91
CA THR A 18 13.04 -0.74 -15.33
C THR A 18 11.70 -0.08 -15.62
N THR A 19 11.46 0.28 -16.87
CA THR A 19 10.16 0.81 -17.28
C THR A 19 9.61 0.01 -18.44
N GLY A 20 8.34 -0.36 -18.33
CA GLY A 20 7.54 -0.92 -19.43
C GLY A 20 6.50 0.09 -19.89
N THR A 21 5.68 -0.31 -20.86
CA THR A 21 4.62 0.50 -21.45
C THR A 21 3.36 -0.36 -21.60
N ARG A 22 2.18 0.22 -21.41
CA ARG A 22 0.91 -0.49 -21.67
C ARG A 22 0.70 -0.68 -23.17
N PHE A 23 0.02 -1.76 -23.51
CA PHE A 23 -0.53 -1.98 -24.84
C PHE A 23 -1.89 -1.29 -24.96
N GLN A 24 -2.11 -0.63 -26.09
CA GLN A 24 -3.41 -0.10 -26.47
C GLN A 24 -4.32 -1.23 -27.01
N PRO A 25 -5.64 -0.97 -27.19
CA PRO A 25 -6.56 -1.97 -27.74
C PRO A 25 -6.17 -2.52 -29.12
N ASP A 26 -5.33 -1.80 -29.87
CA ASP A 26 -4.77 -2.23 -31.16
C ASP A 26 -3.50 -3.07 -31.03
N GLY A 27 -3.07 -3.40 -29.81
CA GLY A 27 -1.87 -4.18 -29.51
C GLY A 27 -0.56 -3.39 -29.59
N ARG A 28 -0.59 -2.07 -29.83
CA ARG A 28 0.63 -1.26 -29.89
C ARG A 28 1.04 -0.74 -28.51
N SER A 29 2.33 -0.73 -28.23
CA SER A 29 2.88 -0.12 -27.01
C SER A 29 2.77 1.40 -27.06
N ASP A 30 2.36 2.04 -25.96
CA ASP A 30 2.33 3.50 -25.84
C ASP A 30 3.31 4.00 -24.75
N GLU A 31 4.34 4.71 -25.20
CA GLU A 31 5.37 5.35 -24.34
C GLU A 31 4.79 6.37 -23.35
N ARG A 32 3.58 6.88 -23.62
CA ARG A 32 2.84 7.81 -22.74
C ARG A 32 2.07 7.07 -21.64
N LEU A 33 2.00 5.75 -21.70
CA LEU A 33 1.38 4.87 -20.71
C LEU A 33 2.45 4.01 -20.00
N PRO A 34 3.45 4.61 -19.35
CA PRO A 34 4.55 3.86 -18.75
C PRO A 34 4.10 3.12 -17.49
N ILE A 35 4.83 2.05 -17.17
CA ILE A 35 4.72 1.31 -15.91
C ILE A 35 6.11 1.23 -15.29
N LEU A 36 6.24 1.63 -14.03
CA LEU A 36 7.48 1.52 -13.27
C LEU A 36 7.61 0.12 -12.68
N PHE A 37 8.68 -0.58 -13.04
CA PHE A 37 8.99 -1.91 -12.55
C PHE A 37 10.27 -1.93 -11.74
N VAL A 38 10.28 -2.81 -10.75
CA VAL A 38 11.46 -3.20 -10.00
C VAL A 38 11.84 -4.60 -10.42
N ARG A 39 13.09 -4.77 -10.81
CA ARG A 39 13.67 -6.06 -11.16
C ARG A 39 14.49 -6.54 -9.97
N PHE A 40 14.19 -7.76 -9.51
CA PHE A 40 14.93 -8.49 -8.50
C PHE A 40 15.72 -9.62 -9.16
N ASP A 41 17.02 -9.67 -8.86
CA ASP A 41 17.90 -10.74 -9.31
C ASP A 41 18.68 -11.30 -8.12
N LYS A 42 19.02 -12.59 -8.15
CA LYS A 42 19.87 -13.27 -7.17
C LYS A 42 21.11 -13.77 -7.91
N GLY A 43 22.19 -12.99 -7.86
CA GLY A 43 23.34 -13.19 -8.74
C GLY A 43 22.91 -13.09 -10.21
N ALA A 44 23.19 -14.12 -11.01
CA ALA A 44 22.77 -14.18 -12.42
C ALA A 44 21.31 -14.62 -12.62
N LYS A 45 20.62 -15.09 -11.56
CA LYS A 45 19.26 -15.62 -11.68
C LYS A 45 18.22 -14.52 -11.50
N HIS A 46 17.34 -14.37 -12.49
CA HIS A 46 16.17 -13.51 -12.32
C HIS A 46 15.20 -14.10 -11.30
N VAL A 47 14.77 -13.28 -10.34
CA VAL A 47 13.81 -13.69 -9.31
C VAL A 47 12.41 -13.24 -9.71
N ALA A 48 12.21 -11.94 -9.88
CA ALA A 48 10.92 -11.37 -10.20
C ALA A 48 11.06 -9.96 -10.80
N ARG A 49 10.08 -9.57 -11.61
CA ARG A 49 9.91 -8.20 -12.07
C ARG A 49 8.53 -7.71 -11.65
N GLN A 50 8.48 -6.82 -10.67
CA GLN A 50 7.23 -6.39 -10.05
C GLN A 50 6.93 -4.92 -10.35
N PRO A 51 5.70 -4.58 -10.77
CA PRO A 51 5.28 -3.20 -10.86
C PRO A 51 5.11 -2.60 -9.46
N ILE A 52 5.43 -1.31 -9.31
CA ILE A 52 5.11 -0.60 -8.07
C ILE A 52 3.65 -0.14 -8.15
N THR A 53 2.77 -0.95 -7.58
CA THR A 53 1.32 -0.71 -7.64
C THR A 53 0.82 0.00 -6.39
N VAL A 54 -0.35 0.59 -6.50
CA VAL A 54 -1.10 1.10 -5.34
C VAL A 54 -1.31 0.02 -4.27
N GLY A 55 -1.51 -1.23 -4.70
CA GLY A 55 -1.59 -2.37 -3.79
C GLY A 55 -0.35 -2.49 -2.93
N SER A 56 0.84 -2.44 -3.54
CA SER A 56 2.12 -2.48 -2.81
C SER A 56 2.32 -1.28 -1.87
N LEU A 57 1.82 -0.10 -2.21
CA LEU A 57 1.89 1.09 -1.34
C LEU A 57 0.96 0.96 -0.14
N LEU A 58 -0.24 0.41 -0.33
CA LEU A 58 -1.17 0.14 0.77
C LEU A 58 -0.65 -0.95 1.69
N GLU A 59 0.04 -1.95 1.13
CA GLU A 59 0.76 -2.95 1.92
C GLU A 59 1.87 -2.30 2.75
N MET A 60 2.67 -1.42 2.15
CA MET A 60 3.69 -0.67 2.90
C MET A 60 3.09 0.10 4.07
N ARG A 61 1.89 0.65 3.87
CA ARG A 61 1.16 1.32 4.96
C ARG A 61 0.73 0.33 6.03
N ALA A 62 0.08 -0.77 5.67
CA ALA A 62 -0.35 -1.80 6.61
C ALA A 62 0.83 -2.35 7.42
N PHE A 63 1.91 -2.71 6.73
CA PHE A 63 3.16 -3.17 7.32
C PHE A 63 3.75 -2.15 8.30
N GLY A 64 3.73 -0.87 7.94
CA GLY A 64 4.11 0.21 8.84
C GLY A 64 3.31 0.24 10.13
N VAL A 65 1.97 0.20 10.03
CA VAL A 65 1.09 0.20 11.22
C VAL A 65 1.38 -1.01 12.11
N GLU A 66 1.50 -2.20 11.54
CA GLU A 66 1.84 -3.40 12.30
C GLU A 66 3.19 -3.29 13.00
N PHE A 67 4.19 -2.76 12.31
CA PHE A 67 5.53 -2.57 12.87
C PHE A 67 5.53 -1.54 14.01
N GLY A 68 4.77 -0.47 13.86
CA GLY A 68 4.55 0.53 14.90
C GLY A 68 3.84 -0.04 16.13
N ALA A 69 2.75 -0.78 15.93
CA ALA A 69 2.00 -1.45 16.99
C ALA A 69 2.88 -2.47 17.74
N PHE A 70 3.67 -3.26 17.00
CA PHE A 70 4.65 -4.17 17.58
C PHE A 70 5.69 -3.42 18.42
N THR A 71 6.27 -2.33 17.88
CA THR A 71 7.28 -1.55 18.59
C THR A 71 6.76 -0.99 19.91
N LEU A 72 5.52 -0.50 19.91
CA LEU A 72 4.86 -0.02 21.12
C LEU A 72 4.59 -1.14 22.12
N TRP A 73 4.01 -2.25 21.66
CA TRP A 73 3.76 -3.41 22.51
C TRP A 73 5.06 -3.93 23.14
N ASN A 74 6.14 -3.97 22.36
CA ASN A 74 7.45 -4.44 22.80
C ASN A 74 8.05 -3.56 23.90
N LYS A 75 7.77 -2.24 23.90
CA LYS A 75 8.18 -1.33 25.00
C LYS A 75 7.50 -1.65 26.33
N THR A 76 6.40 -2.40 26.33
CA THR A 76 5.69 -2.81 27.57
C THR A 76 6.19 -4.14 28.14
N ARG A 77 7.14 -4.80 27.48
CA ARG A 77 7.68 -6.10 27.90
C ARG A 77 8.91 -5.90 28.81
N PRO A 78 9.24 -6.87 29.68
CA PRO A 78 10.54 -6.93 30.34
C PRO A 78 11.68 -6.82 29.32
N ALA A 79 12.81 -6.22 29.71
CA ALA A 79 13.91 -5.90 28.79
C ALA A 79 14.41 -7.14 28.01
N ASP A 80 14.58 -8.27 28.70
CA ASP A 80 15.07 -9.51 28.09
C ASP A 80 14.07 -10.09 27.08
N GLU A 81 12.78 -10.08 27.41
CA GLU A 81 11.70 -10.51 26.50
C GLU A 81 11.58 -9.58 25.28
N ALA A 82 11.78 -8.27 25.48
CA ALA A 82 11.71 -7.29 24.42
C ALA A 82 12.83 -7.49 23.37
N VAL A 83 14.02 -7.89 23.81
CA VAL A 83 15.15 -8.22 22.93
C VAL A 83 14.84 -9.47 22.11
N VAL A 84 14.36 -10.54 22.75
CA VAL A 84 14.00 -11.79 22.07
C VAL A 84 12.88 -11.57 21.05
N SER A 85 11.82 -10.85 21.45
CA SER A 85 10.69 -10.53 20.58
C SER A 85 11.12 -9.72 19.36
N LYS A 86 12.00 -8.72 19.54
CA LYS A 86 12.57 -7.94 18.43
C LYS A 86 13.36 -8.81 17.46
N ALA A 87 14.16 -9.74 17.98
CA ALA A 87 14.94 -10.66 17.14
C ALA A 87 14.04 -11.58 16.31
N ILE A 88 12.97 -12.14 16.91
CA ILE A 88 11.98 -12.97 16.22
C ILE A 88 11.28 -12.16 15.11
N ARG A 89 10.74 -10.98 15.44
CA ARG A 89 10.06 -10.12 14.45
C ARG A 89 10.98 -9.71 13.31
N SER A 90 12.25 -9.41 13.59
CA SER A 90 13.23 -9.07 12.56
C SER A 90 13.49 -10.25 11.61
N ARG A 91 13.68 -11.46 12.16
CA ARG A 91 13.84 -12.69 11.35
C ARG A 91 12.63 -12.94 10.47
N ASP A 92 11.43 -12.87 11.03
CA ASP A 92 10.19 -13.16 10.30
C ASP A 92 9.92 -12.09 9.22
N THR A 93 10.24 -10.83 9.50
CA THR A 93 10.22 -9.74 8.51
C THR A 93 11.15 -10.03 7.34
N MET A 94 12.39 -10.47 7.61
CA MET A 94 13.35 -10.80 6.56
C MET A 94 12.89 -12.00 5.73
N ALA A 95 12.29 -13.01 6.36
CA ALA A 95 11.72 -14.16 5.66
C ALA A 95 10.60 -13.73 4.69
N PHE A 96 9.71 -12.83 5.13
CA PHE A 96 8.67 -12.25 4.27
C PHE A 96 9.26 -11.41 3.12
N LEU A 97 10.20 -10.51 3.41
CA LEU A 97 10.75 -9.60 2.40
C LEU A 97 11.47 -10.36 1.28
N TYR A 98 12.17 -11.45 1.59
CA TYR A 98 12.94 -12.23 0.63
C TYR A 98 12.23 -13.50 0.13
N ASP A 99 10.91 -13.61 0.33
CA ASP A 99 10.09 -14.64 -0.30
C ASP A 99 9.72 -14.23 -1.74
N PRO A 100 10.15 -14.97 -2.79
CA PRO A 100 9.79 -14.69 -4.18
C PRO A 100 8.29 -14.60 -4.44
N SER A 101 7.49 -15.39 -3.71
CA SER A 101 6.02 -15.43 -3.86
C SER A 101 5.33 -14.18 -3.31
N MET A 102 6.00 -13.44 -2.42
CA MET A 102 5.48 -12.24 -1.78
C MET A 102 5.97 -10.94 -2.42
N THR A 103 6.72 -11.01 -3.52
CA THR A 103 7.34 -9.84 -4.16
C THR A 103 6.36 -8.76 -4.58
N THR A 104 5.13 -9.10 -4.96
CA THR A 104 4.05 -8.14 -5.28
C THR A 104 3.69 -7.25 -4.09
N TYR A 105 3.87 -7.76 -2.87
CA TYR A 105 3.56 -7.09 -1.60
C TYR A 105 4.80 -6.40 -1.03
N SER A 106 5.96 -7.05 -1.08
CA SER A 106 7.22 -6.56 -0.50
C SER A 106 8.00 -5.58 -1.38
N VAL A 107 7.63 -5.39 -2.66
CA VAL A 107 8.36 -4.51 -3.60
C VAL A 107 8.52 -3.08 -3.07
N SER A 108 7.49 -2.53 -2.42
CA SER A 108 7.51 -1.17 -1.87
C SER A 108 8.50 -1.03 -0.70
N SER A 109 8.61 -2.07 0.14
CA SER A 109 9.61 -2.15 1.20
C SER A 109 11.03 -2.20 0.62
N HIS A 110 11.28 -3.05 -0.38
CA HIS A 110 12.60 -3.10 -1.05
C HIS A 110 12.98 -1.77 -1.70
N VAL A 111 12.02 -1.09 -2.34
CA VAL A 111 12.23 0.24 -2.91
C VAL A 111 12.60 1.26 -1.83
N ALA A 112 11.93 1.22 -0.68
CA ALA A 112 12.28 2.08 0.47
C ALA A 112 13.70 1.81 0.96
N ALA A 113 14.09 0.54 1.16
CA ALA A 113 15.45 0.20 1.62
C ALA A 113 16.51 0.69 0.63
N TYR A 114 16.30 0.40 -0.66
CA TYR A 114 17.23 0.76 -1.71
C TYR A 114 17.36 2.27 -1.90
N ALA A 115 16.23 2.99 -1.99
CA ALA A 115 16.22 4.42 -2.24
C ALA A 115 16.85 5.21 -1.08
N LEU A 116 16.62 4.77 0.16
CA LEU A 116 17.23 5.38 1.35
C LEU A 116 18.70 4.96 1.53
N GLY A 117 19.10 3.82 0.95
CA GLY A 117 20.41 3.22 1.17
C GLY A 117 20.57 2.68 2.60
N SER A 118 19.47 2.22 3.20
CA SER A 118 19.43 1.73 4.58
C SER A 118 19.01 0.26 4.63
N SER A 119 19.68 -0.52 5.46
CA SER A 119 19.26 -1.88 5.85
C SER A 119 18.48 -1.90 7.16
N ASP A 120 18.26 -0.74 7.78
CA ASP A 120 17.45 -0.64 8.99
C ASP A 120 15.97 -0.73 8.64
N VAL A 121 15.34 -1.81 9.13
CA VAL A 121 13.91 -2.08 8.96
C VAL A 121 13.06 -0.96 9.56
N VAL A 122 13.47 -0.37 10.68
CA VAL A 122 12.73 0.74 11.33
C VAL A 122 12.69 1.94 10.39
N ALA A 123 13.86 2.39 9.94
CA ALA A 123 14.00 3.54 9.07
C ALA A 123 13.27 3.37 7.73
N MET A 124 13.46 2.21 7.10
CA MET A 124 12.78 1.83 5.86
C MET A 124 11.25 1.86 6.03
N THR A 125 10.76 1.27 7.12
CA THR A 125 9.33 1.11 7.38
C THR A 125 8.65 2.43 7.69
N ASP A 126 9.26 3.25 8.56
CA ASP A 126 8.75 4.58 8.91
C ASP A 126 8.70 5.52 7.71
N ALA A 127 9.82 5.63 6.97
CA ALA A 127 9.89 6.46 5.79
C ALA A 127 8.93 5.97 4.69
N GLY A 128 8.90 4.66 4.41
CA GLY A 128 8.03 4.10 3.39
C GLY A 128 6.55 4.22 3.73
N PHE A 129 6.15 4.04 5.00
CA PHE A 129 4.79 4.28 5.46
C PHE A 129 4.34 5.72 5.18
N LYS A 130 5.13 6.71 5.61
CA LYS A 130 4.83 8.15 5.46
C LYS A 130 4.81 8.57 4.00
N VAL A 131 5.80 8.14 3.22
CA VAL A 131 5.89 8.49 1.80
C VAL A 131 4.81 7.81 0.98
N ALA A 132 4.41 6.57 1.32
CA ALA A 132 3.28 5.91 0.68
C ALA A 132 1.97 6.67 0.92
N ASP A 133 1.73 7.15 2.14
CA ASP A 133 0.55 7.97 2.45
C ASP A 133 0.52 9.27 1.63
N ILE A 134 1.64 9.99 1.55
CA ILE A 134 1.77 11.19 0.72
C ILE A 134 1.49 10.85 -0.75
N ALA A 135 2.18 9.83 -1.29
CA ALA A 135 2.06 9.42 -2.69
C ALA A 135 0.62 9.03 -3.05
N LEU A 136 -0.10 8.33 -2.15
CA LEU A 136 -1.50 7.95 -2.30
C LEU A 136 -2.47 9.13 -2.26
N ASN A 137 -2.09 10.24 -1.63
CA ASN A 137 -2.95 11.42 -1.46
C ASN A 137 -2.56 12.61 -2.35
N LEU A 138 -1.49 12.54 -3.14
CA LEU A 138 -1.15 13.58 -4.11
C LEU A 138 -2.30 13.91 -5.08
N THR A 139 -2.50 15.20 -5.33
CA THR A 139 -3.48 15.71 -6.31
C THR A 139 -2.86 15.83 -7.70
N ALA A 140 -3.71 15.98 -8.73
CA ALA A 140 -3.26 16.17 -10.11
C ALA A 140 -2.25 17.32 -10.27
N ASN A 141 -2.47 18.42 -9.54
CA ASN A 141 -1.58 19.58 -9.57
C ASN A 141 -0.19 19.26 -8.99
N ALA A 142 -0.13 18.47 -7.92
CA ALA A 142 1.12 18.03 -7.33
C ALA A 142 1.89 17.10 -8.29
N PHE A 143 1.20 16.16 -8.95
CA PHE A 143 1.81 15.27 -9.95
C PHE A 143 2.51 16.01 -11.09
N ASN A 144 1.88 17.07 -11.60
CA ASN A 144 2.44 17.85 -12.70
C ASN A 144 3.78 18.53 -12.33
N LYS A 145 4.02 18.78 -11.04
CA LYS A 145 5.23 19.44 -10.54
C LYS A 145 6.33 18.47 -10.09
N LEU A 146 6.03 17.18 -10.00
CA LEU A 146 6.91 16.19 -9.40
C LEU A 146 8.24 16.04 -10.17
N VAL A 147 9.36 16.42 -9.55
CA VAL A 147 10.70 16.40 -10.15
C VAL A 147 11.33 15.02 -10.02
N HIS A 148 11.75 14.44 -11.15
CA HIS A 148 12.46 13.16 -11.19
C HIS A 148 13.83 13.26 -10.50
N PRO A 149 14.21 12.32 -9.60
CA PRO A 149 15.50 12.38 -8.93
C PRO A 149 16.61 11.81 -9.84
N PRO A 150 17.73 12.53 -10.06
CA PRO A 150 18.84 12.02 -10.87
C PRO A 150 19.40 10.67 -10.37
N ALA A 151 19.35 10.45 -9.06
CA ALA A 151 19.85 9.23 -8.41
C ALA A 151 19.05 7.96 -8.72
N MET A 152 17.86 8.07 -9.33
CA MET A 152 17.06 6.91 -9.74
C MET A 152 17.68 6.18 -10.95
N GLY A 153 18.78 6.70 -11.52
CA GLY A 153 19.67 5.95 -12.41
C GLY A 153 19.06 5.58 -13.76
N THR A 154 17.92 6.16 -14.10
CA THR A 154 17.23 5.90 -15.36
C THR A 154 17.16 7.21 -16.14
N ASN A 155 17.92 7.29 -17.24
CA ASN A 155 17.65 8.27 -18.29
C ASN A 155 16.32 7.88 -18.97
N LEU A 156 15.22 8.05 -18.25
CA LEU A 156 13.89 7.76 -18.77
C LEU A 156 13.61 8.73 -19.93
N PRO A 157 13.10 8.24 -21.06
CA PRO A 157 12.62 9.10 -22.12
C PRO A 157 11.66 10.15 -21.56
N ARG A 158 11.75 11.39 -22.07
CA ARG A 158 10.91 12.51 -21.61
C ARG A 158 9.42 12.17 -21.67
N GLU A 159 8.99 11.40 -22.67
CA GLU A 159 7.60 10.96 -22.81
C GLU A 159 7.15 10.03 -21.67
N ARG A 160 8.02 9.12 -21.18
CA ARG A 160 7.69 8.28 -20.01
C ARG A 160 7.58 9.11 -18.74
N LEU A 161 8.51 10.05 -18.52
CA LEU A 161 8.43 10.95 -17.36
C LEU A 161 7.16 11.77 -17.38
N ARG A 162 6.76 12.27 -18.56
CA ARG A 162 5.49 12.96 -18.75
C ARG A 162 4.30 12.02 -18.51
N GLY A 163 4.36 10.80 -19.04
CA GLY A 163 3.34 9.77 -18.86
C GLY A 163 3.05 9.46 -17.41
N PHE A 164 4.08 9.23 -16.58
CA PHE A 164 3.90 9.00 -15.14
C PHE A 164 3.19 10.15 -14.43
N ARG A 165 3.50 11.41 -14.80
CA ARG A 165 2.85 12.60 -14.21
C ARG A 165 1.39 12.72 -14.65
N VAL A 166 1.13 12.59 -15.95
CA VAL A 166 -0.22 12.70 -16.54
C VAL A 166 -1.13 11.60 -16.00
N GLN A 167 -0.61 10.37 -15.92
CA GLN A 167 -1.33 9.22 -15.38
C GLN A 167 -1.40 9.18 -13.85
N ARG A 168 -0.75 10.14 -13.18
CA ARG A 168 -0.74 10.27 -11.72
C ARG A 168 -0.26 8.97 -11.05
N ASP A 169 0.82 8.41 -11.60
CA ASP A 169 1.36 7.13 -11.17
C ASP A 169 1.89 7.21 -9.73
N ARG A 170 1.17 6.54 -8.83
CA ARG A 170 1.43 6.55 -7.39
C ARG A 170 2.75 5.86 -7.05
N GLY A 171 3.10 4.79 -7.75
CA GLY A 171 4.35 4.08 -7.56
C GLY A 171 5.57 4.92 -7.95
N TYR A 172 5.45 5.65 -9.06
CA TYR A 172 6.44 6.63 -9.48
C TYR A 172 6.60 7.77 -8.46
N ALA A 173 5.50 8.33 -7.95
CA ALA A 173 5.55 9.36 -6.92
C ALA A 173 6.21 8.87 -5.63
N PHE A 174 5.81 7.69 -5.14
CA PHE A 174 6.39 7.04 -3.97
C PHE A 174 7.91 6.87 -4.12
N THR A 175 8.34 6.29 -5.24
CA THR A 175 9.76 6.05 -5.52
C THR A 175 10.54 7.37 -5.59
N THR A 176 10.00 8.36 -6.31
CA THR A 176 10.62 9.68 -6.46
C THR A 176 10.86 10.35 -5.11
N LEU A 177 9.86 10.34 -4.24
CA LEU A 177 9.94 10.96 -2.92
C LEU A 177 10.95 10.26 -2.02
N LEU A 178 11.02 8.92 -2.04
CA LEU A 178 12.02 8.16 -1.29
C LEU A 178 13.46 8.50 -1.71
N PHE A 179 13.72 8.66 -3.02
CA PHE A 179 15.04 9.06 -3.50
C PHE A 179 15.41 10.49 -3.06
N HIS A 180 14.45 11.42 -3.03
CA HIS A 180 14.69 12.77 -2.50
C HIS A 180 14.92 12.80 -0.99
N LEU A 181 14.43 11.79 -0.29
CA LEU A 181 14.60 11.57 1.15
C LEU A 181 15.96 10.92 1.49
N ARG A 182 16.69 10.40 0.50
CA ARG A 182 18.00 9.78 0.69
C ARG A 182 18.98 10.72 1.40
N GLY A 183 19.67 10.19 2.40
CA GLY A 183 20.64 10.93 3.22
C GLY A 183 20.02 11.92 4.22
N LEU A 184 18.68 12.00 4.30
CA LEU A 184 17.97 12.81 5.30
C LEU A 184 17.42 11.98 6.47
N VAL A 185 17.46 10.65 6.36
CA VAL A 185 16.90 9.71 7.35
C VAL A 185 18.02 8.88 7.94
N THR A 186 18.20 8.99 9.26
CA THR A 186 19.15 8.20 10.04
C THR A 186 18.45 7.11 10.85
N ASP A 187 17.27 7.40 11.37
CA ASP A 187 16.38 6.52 12.11
C ASP A 187 14.96 6.72 11.54
N VAL A 188 14.13 7.54 12.18
CA VAL A 188 12.79 7.86 11.68
C VAL A 188 12.84 9.03 10.70
N ALA A 189 11.96 9.00 9.71
CA ALA A 189 11.72 10.13 8.83
C ALA A 189 11.01 11.23 9.61
N SER A 190 11.79 12.22 10.06
CA SER A 190 11.26 13.42 10.71
C SER A 190 10.43 14.25 9.74
N GLU A 191 9.52 15.05 10.27
CA GLU A 191 8.70 15.96 9.44
C GLU A 191 9.58 16.95 8.65
N ALA A 192 10.70 17.42 9.24
CA ALA A 192 11.66 18.26 8.55
C ALA A 192 12.34 17.54 7.36
N ALA A 193 12.66 16.25 7.50
CA ALA A 193 13.23 15.45 6.42
C ALA A 193 12.21 15.26 5.27
N ILE A 194 10.95 14.96 5.62
CA ILE A 194 9.86 14.88 4.66
C ILE A 194 9.65 16.23 3.94
N GLN A 195 9.60 17.33 4.69
CA GLN A 195 9.42 18.67 4.11
C GLN A 195 10.56 19.02 3.13
N THR A 196 11.80 18.68 3.49
CA THR A 196 12.95 18.86 2.61
C THR A 196 12.84 18.01 1.34
N ALA A 197 12.41 16.74 1.47
CA ALA A 197 12.20 15.86 0.32
C ALA A 197 11.08 16.36 -0.61
N LEU A 198 9.99 16.88 -0.06
CA LEU A 198 8.90 17.51 -0.83
C LEU A 198 9.40 18.72 -1.63
N THR A 199 10.17 19.60 -0.99
CA THR A 199 10.77 20.76 -1.66
C THR A 199 11.70 20.34 -2.80
N ARG A 200 12.58 19.34 -2.57
CA ARG A 200 13.45 18.77 -3.63
C ARG A 200 12.66 18.15 -4.77
N ALA A 201 11.49 17.56 -4.46
CA ALA A 201 10.57 17.00 -5.44
C ALA A 201 9.72 18.05 -6.18
N GLY A 202 9.89 19.36 -5.90
CA GLY A 202 9.13 20.44 -6.51
C GLY A 202 7.69 20.58 -5.97
N LEU A 203 7.41 19.99 -4.80
CA LEU A 203 6.09 19.98 -4.19
C LEU A 203 5.92 21.09 -3.15
N ARG A 204 4.65 21.43 -2.87
CA ARG A 204 4.25 22.35 -1.81
C ARG A 204 4.53 21.75 -0.42
N PRO A 205 4.53 22.57 0.64
CA PRO A 205 4.55 22.09 2.01
C PRO A 205 3.51 21.02 2.30
N LEU A 206 3.85 20.13 3.21
CA LEU A 206 3.05 18.94 3.49
C LEU A 206 1.62 19.29 3.91
N ASP A 207 1.42 20.33 4.74
CA ASP A 207 0.09 20.77 5.18
C ASP A 207 -0.77 21.27 4.03
N GLU A 208 -0.18 21.96 3.05
CA GLU A 208 -0.90 22.38 1.85
C GLU A 208 -1.31 21.18 0.99
N LEU A 209 -0.43 20.17 0.87
CA LEU A 209 -0.75 18.94 0.13
C LEU A 209 -1.91 18.19 0.80
N LEU A 210 -1.91 18.09 2.14
CA LEU A 210 -2.99 17.47 2.90
C LEU A 210 -4.29 18.25 2.79
N ALA A 211 -4.25 19.59 2.87
CA ALA A 211 -5.44 20.42 2.68
C ALA A 211 -6.05 20.20 1.28
N GLN A 212 -5.21 20.11 0.25
CA GLN A 212 -5.67 19.78 -1.11
C GLN A 212 -6.25 18.37 -1.22
N ALA A 213 -5.62 17.38 -0.58
CA ALA A 213 -6.12 16.01 -0.52
C ALA A 213 -7.49 15.93 0.17
N ARG A 214 -7.65 16.63 1.30
CA ARG A 214 -8.94 16.75 2.01
C ARG A 214 -10.03 17.29 1.10
N VAL A 215 -9.78 18.39 0.40
CA VAL A 215 -10.75 18.98 -0.55
C VAL A 215 -11.09 17.98 -1.66
N ALA A 216 -10.11 17.24 -2.18
CA ALA A 216 -10.33 16.23 -3.21
C ALA A 216 -11.18 15.05 -2.71
N ILE A 217 -10.95 14.60 -1.47
CA ILE A 217 -11.74 13.55 -0.82
C ILE A 217 -13.18 14.02 -0.57
N GLU A 218 -13.37 15.22 -0.01
CA GLU A 218 -14.70 15.80 0.24
C GLU A 218 -15.51 15.97 -1.05
N ARG A 219 -14.85 16.34 -2.16
CA ARG A 219 -15.52 16.46 -3.46
C ARG A 219 -16.18 15.15 -3.90
N LYS A 220 -15.67 13.98 -3.48
CA LYS A 220 -16.27 12.68 -3.81
C LYS A 220 -17.67 12.50 -3.22
N ARG A 221 -18.03 13.19 -2.14
CA ARG A 221 -19.42 13.17 -1.60
C ARG A 221 -20.43 13.71 -2.61
N LYS A 222 -20.01 14.69 -3.42
CA LYS A 222 -20.89 15.42 -4.34
C LYS A 222 -21.08 14.72 -5.68
N THR A 223 -20.39 13.59 -5.92
CA THR A 223 -20.62 12.80 -7.13
C THR A 223 -22.05 12.23 -7.10
N GLU A 224 -22.78 12.28 -8.20
CA GLU A 224 -24.10 11.65 -8.24
C GLU A 224 -23.95 10.12 -8.24
N LEU A 225 -24.76 9.44 -7.42
CA LEU A 225 -24.87 7.99 -7.42
C LEU A 225 -26.34 7.62 -7.59
N LEU A 226 -26.58 6.61 -8.44
CA LEU A 226 -27.91 6.12 -8.78
C LEU A 226 -28.60 5.42 -7.60
N SER A 227 -27.85 4.82 -6.67
CA SER A 227 -28.39 4.07 -5.52
C SER A 227 -28.20 4.85 -4.20
N PRO A 228 -29.26 4.99 -3.37
CA PRO A 228 -29.18 5.51 -2.01
C PRO A 228 -28.23 4.72 -1.09
N GLU A 229 -28.17 3.40 -1.24
CA GLU A 229 -27.31 2.52 -0.44
C GLU A 229 -25.84 2.79 -0.72
N LEU A 230 -25.48 2.97 -2.00
CA LEU A 230 -24.12 3.32 -2.41
C LEU A 230 -23.72 4.71 -1.90
N ARG A 231 -24.68 5.63 -1.72
CA ARG A 231 -24.43 6.95 -1.14
C ARG A 231 -23.99 6.83 0.33
N VAL A 232 -24.72 6.04 1.13
CA VAL A 232 -24.38 5.79 2.54
C VAL A 232 -23.01 5.14 2.68
N ILE A 233 -22.73 4.12 1.86
CA ILE A 233 -21.41 3.45 1.87
C ILE A 233 -20.31 4.46 1.53
N ARG A 234 -20.49 5.26 0.49
CA ARG A 234 -19.51 6.29 0.10
C ARG A 234 -19.28 7.31 1.21
N GLU A 235 -20.32 7.83 1.83
CA GLU A 235 -20.18 8.82 2.91
C GLU A 235 -19.32 8.28 4.04
N ARG A 236 -19.58 7.04 4.47
CA ARG A 236 -18.76 6.34 5.47
C ARG A 236 -17.30 6.17 5.04
N LEU A 237 -17.08 5.81 3.78
CA LEU A 237 -15.72 5.65 3.24
C LEU A 237 -14.98 6.99 3.17
N VAL A 238 -15.69 8.08 2.84
CA VAL A 238 -15.13 9.44 2.87
C VAL A 238 -14.78 9.85 4.30
N ASP A 239 -15.68 9.62 5.26
CA ASP A 239 -15.44 9.91 6.68
C ASP A 239 -14.22 9.15 7.22
N ALA A 240 -14.12 7.86 6.89
CA ALA A 240 -12.97 7.03 7.24
C ALA A 240 -11.68 7.56 6.59
N GLY A 241 -11.73 7.91 5.30
CA GLY A 241 -10.58 8.48 4.59
C GLY A 241 -10.10 9.79 5.20
N LEU A 242 -11.01 10.70 5.56
CA LEU A 242 -10.70 11.97 6.21
C LEU A 242 -10.11 11.77 7.61
N THR A 243 -10.60 10.79 8.36
CA THR A 243 -10.07 10.43 9.69
C THR A 243 -8.64 9.93 9.60
N VAL A 244 -8.32 9.15 8.57
CA VAL A 244 -6.99 8.56 8.37
C VAL A 244 -5.99 9.56 7.76
N LEU A 245 -6.44 10.51 6.95
CA LEU A 245 -5.57 11.45 6.21
C LEU A 245 -4.57 12.21 7.09
N TYR A 246 -4.95 12.54 8.33
CA TYR A 246 -4.10 13.31 9.25
C TYR A 246 -3.30 12.44 10.22
N ARG A 247 -3.48 11.12 10.22
CA ARG A 247 -2.80 10.19 11.13
C ARG A 247 -1.56 9.62 10.44
N ARG A 248 -0.40 10.23 10.70
CA ARG A 248 0.85 9.96 9.96
C ARG A 248 1.95 9.35 10.82
N ASN A 249 1.78 9.32 12.14
CA ASN A 249 2.67 8.59 13.03
C ASN A 249 2.03 7.28 13.49
N PHE A 250 2.88 6.28 13.75
CA PHE A 250 2.45 4.97 14.24
C PHE A 250 1.57 5.06 15.50
N ASP A 251 1.91 5.98 16.40
CA ASP A 251 1.22 6.15 17.68
C ASP A 251 -0.14 6.88 17.55
N GLU A 252 -0.38 7.59 16.44
CA GLU A 252 -1.61 8.35 16.18
C GLU A 252 -2.74 7.49 15.62
N LEU A 253 -2.43 6.27 15.17
CA LEU A 253 -3.44 5.30 14.71
C LEU A 253 -4.09 4.53 15.86
N ARG A 254 -3.73 4.84 17.11
CA ARG A 254 -4.47 4.38 18.28
C ARG A 254 -5.91 4.86 18.14
N MET A 255 -6.83 3.91 18.26
CA MET A 255 -8.27 4.13 18.23
C MET A 255 -8.78 4.51 16.84
N TRP A 256 -9.10 3.48 16.04
CA TRP A 256 -10.37 3.54 15.32
C TRP A 256 -11.42 3.98 16.37
N PRO A 257 -12.26 5.00 16.13
CA PRO A 257 -13.43 5.19 16.99
C PRO A 257 -14.12 3.82 17.13
N ALA A 258 -14.59 3.47 18.33
CA ALA A 258 -15.20 2.20 18.73
C ALA A 258 -15.60 1.29 17.55
N PRO A 259 -15.21 -0.01 17.56
CA PRO A 259 -15.35 -0.91 16.40
C PRO A 259 -16.64 -0.58 15.70
N LEU A 260 -16.60 -0.23 14.41
CA LEU A 260 -17.78 0.13 13.64
C LEU A 260 -18.87 -0.92 13.94
N ILE A 261 -19.73 -0.65 14.92
CA ILE A 261 -20.95 -1.42 15.17
C ILE A 261 -21.90 -0.90 14.10
N ALA A 262 -21.52 -1.12 12.84
CA ALA A 262 -22.54 -1.43 11.88
C ALA A 262 -23.11 -2.77 12.36
N PRO A 263 -24.42 -3.00 12.23
CA PRO A 263 -24.83 -4.38 12.04
C PRO A 263 -23.95 -4.88 10.89
N GLY A 264 -23.14 -5.92 11.15
CA GLY A 264 -22.66 -6.72 10.03
C GLY A 264 -23.87 -7.10 9.17
N PRO A 265 -23.69 -7.55 7.92
CA PRO A 265 -24.78 -8.30 7.29
C PRO A 265 -25.24 -9.35 8.32
N LEU A 266 -26.45 -9.19 8.87
CA LEU A 266 -26.95 -9.84 10.09
C LEU A 266 -26.19 -11.11 10.43
N VAL A 267 -25.11 -10.98 11.22
CA VAL A 267 -24.44 -12.16 11.76
C VAL A 267 -25.29 -12.50 12.97
N MET A 268 -26.14 -13.50 12.78
CA MET A 268 -27.10 -14.04 13.75
C MET A 268 -26.49 -14.02 15.15
N THR A 269 -27.17 -13.35 16.07
CA THR A 269 -26.74 -13.28 17.47
C THR A 269 -27.06 -14.61 18.16
N GLY A 270 -26.28 -14.99 19.17
CA GLY A 270 -26.34 -16.32 19.79
C GLY A 270 -27.68 -16.76 20.39
N GLU A 271 -28.67 -15.87 20.52
CA GLU A 271 -30.05 -16.23 20.87
C GLU A 271 -30.83 -16.82 19.67
N ASP A 272 -30.45 -16.49 18.43
CA ASP A 272 -30.98 -17.10 17.19
C ASP A 272 -30.41 -18.51 16.94
N CYS A 273 -29.40 -18.93 17.70
CA CYS A 273 -28.78 -20.26 17.58
C CYS A 273 -29.54 -21.37 18.33
N ALA A 274 -30.56 -21.03 19.13
CA ALA A 274 -31.34 -22.03 19.87
C ALA A 274 -32.31 -22.84 18.99
N GLU A 275 -32.56 -22.40 17.74
CA GLU A 275 -33.48 -23.08 16.82
C GLU A 275 -32.81 -24.15 15.94
N PHE A 276 -31.48 -24.25 15.93
CA PHE A 276 -30.77 -25.30 15.18
C PHE A 276 -30.58 -26.58 16.03
N HIS A 277 -31.70 -27.20 16.40
CA HIS A 277 -31.69 -28.63 16.69
C HIS A 277 -31.42 -29.39 15.39
N VAL A 278 -30.29 -30.09 15.36
CA VAL A 278 -29.86 -30.96 14.25
C VAL A 278 -30.74 -32.22 14.23
N SER A 279 -31.89 -32.15 13.57
CA SER A 279 -32.68 -33.36 13.26
C SER A 279 -33.52 -33.30 11.98
N THR A 280 -33.36 -32.30 11.12
CA THR A 280 -34.03 -32.30 9.79
C THR A 280 -33.15 -31.63 8.73
N PRO A 281 -33.17 -32.12 7.47
CA PRO A 281 -32.16 -31.80 6.47
C PRO A 281 -32.41 -30.41 5.91
N THR A 282 -31.60 -29.43 6.30
CA THR A 282 -32.00 -28.02 6.19
C THR A 282 -31.59 -27.32 4.91
N LEU A 283 -30.66 -27.84 4.09
CA LEU A 283 -30.35 -27.20 2.81
C LEU A 283 -30.01 -28.24 1.73
N SER A 284 -30.66 -28.13 0.57
CA SER A 284 -30.28 -28.91 -0.61
C SER A 284 -28.91 -28.48 -1.14
N VAL A 285 -28.27 -29.33 -1.95
CA VAL A 285 -26.99 -29.01 -2.60
C VAL A 285 -27.11 -27.73 -3.44
N GLU A 286 -28.23 -27.55 -4.14
CA GLU A 286 -28.51 -26.33 -4.92
C GLU A 286 -28.61 -25.09 -4.03
N GLN A 287 -29.22 -25.19 -2.85
CA GLN A 287 -29.28 -24.07 -1.89
C GLN A 287 -27.90 -23.74 -1.31
N THR A 288 -27.05 -24.75 -1.11
CA THR A 288 -25.67 -24.55 -0.64
C THR A 288 -24.81 -23.91 -1.72
N CYS A 289 -24.94 -24.33 -2.98
CA CYS A 289 -24.29 -23.70 -4.13
C CYS A 289 -24.74 -22.26 -4.31
N PHE A 290 -26.05 -21.98 -4.16
CA PHE A 290 -26.59 -20.63 -4.24
C PHE A 290 -26.03 -19.72 -3.13
N LEU A 291 -25.92 -20.21 -1.90
CA LEU A 291 -25.32 -19.46 -0.79
C LEU A 291 -23.82 -19.22 -0.99
N HIS A 292 -23.09 -20.20 -1.54
CA HIS A 292 -21.68 -20.04 -1.91
C HIS A 292 -21.48 -18.99 -3.01
N ASP A 293 -22.36 -18.97 -4.01
CA ASP A 293 -22.37 -17.96 -5.07
C ASP A 293 -22.68 -16.57 -4.53
N CYS A 294 -23.65 -16.45 -3.64
CA CYS A 294 -23.98 -15.20 -2.94
C CYS A 294 -22.79 -14.69 -2.10
N TYR A 295 -22.12 -15.58 -1.35
CA TYR A 295 -20.92 -15.24 -0.58
C TYR A 295 -19.76 -14.81 -1.49
N SER A 296 -19.51 -15.54 -2.58
CA SER A 296 -18.45 -15.21 -3.53
C SER A 296 -18.68 -13.86 -4.20
N ARG A 297 -19.93 -13.58 -4.62
CA ARG A 297 -20.34 -12.28 -5.16
C ARG A 297 -20.23 -11.17 -4.12
N LEU A 298 -20.65 -11.40 -2.88
CA LEU A 298 -20.53 -10.42 -1.79
C LEU A 298 -19.05 -10.13 -1.48
N ARG A 299 -18.20 -11.15 -1.44
CA ARG A 299 -16.75 -11.01 -1.24
C ARG A 299 -16.12 -10.21 -2.37
N ASP A 300 -16.50 -10.46 -3.62
CA ASP A 300 -15.96 -9.78 -4.79
C ASP A 300 -16.48 -8.33 -4.86
N GLN A 301 -17.75 -8.09 -4.53
CA GLN A 301 -18.31 -6.74 -4.38
C GLN A 301 -17.68 -5.99 -3.21
N THR A 302 -17.36 -6.64 -2.09
CA THR A 302 -16.66 -6.02 -0.95
C THR A 302 -15.20 -5.71 -1.32
N LYS A 303 -14.52 -6.60 -2.04
CA LYS A 303 -13.18 -6.32 -2.60
C LYS A 303 -13.24 -5.16 -3.58
N LEU A 304 -14.24 -5.10 -4.46
CA LEU A 304 -14.47 -3.98 -5.40
C LEU A 304 -14.81 -2.70 -4.66
N ALA A 305 -15.63 -2.74 -3.61
CA ALA A 305 -16.00 -1.59 -2.80
C ALA A 305 -14.80 -1.08 -1.98
N LEU A 306 -13.97 -1.96 -1.41
CA LEU A 306 -12.71 -1.60 -0.77
C LEU A 306 -11.70 -1.04 -1.78
N ARG A 307 -11.69 -1.53 -3.03
CA ARG A 307 -10.91 -0.97 -4.15
C ARG A 307 -11.45 0.41 -4.62
N ALA A 308 -12.76 0.60 -4.63
CA ALA A 308 -13.43 1.85 -4.98
C ALA A 308 -13.30 2.90 -3.87
N ALA A 309 -13.37 2.48 -2.61
CA ALA A 309 -13.04 3.28 -1.42
C ALA A 309 -11.62 3.85 -1.46
N ARG A 310 -10.69 3.11 -2.10
CA ARG A 310 -9.30 3.51 -2.35
C ARG A 310 -9.15 4.46 -3.56
N GLY A 311 -10.25 4.92 -4.15
CA GLY A 311 -10.27 6.05 -5.08
C GLY A 311 -10.01 5.74 -6.56
N PHE A 312 -9.99 4.47 -6.98
CA PHE A 312 -9.79 4.06 -8.38
C PHE A 312 -11.10 3.95 -9.14
N GLU A 313 -11.24 4.68 -10.25
CA GLU A 313 -12.13 4.31 -11.34
C GLU A 313 -11.44 3.16 -12.11
N PHE A 314 -12.03 1.95 -12.06
CA PHE A 314 -11.57 0.84 -12.90
C PHE A 314 -12.35 0.86 -14.22
N GLY A 315 -11.65 1.14 -15.32
CA GLY A 315 -12.06 0.65 -16.63
C GLY A 315 -11.76 -0.85 -16.72
N TRP A 316 -12.69 -1.62 -17.29
CA TRP A 316 -12.61 -3.08 -17.45
C TRP A 316 -11.45 -3.61 -18.34
N SER A 317 -10.51 -2.75 -18.75
CA SER A 317 -9.45 -3.07 -19.71
C SER A 317 -8.14 -3.60 -19.11
N ASP A 318 -8.00 -3.66 -17.78
CA ASP A 318 -6.69 -3.88 -17.15
C ASP A 318 -6.39 -5.35 -16.77
N TYR A 319 -7.08 -6.32 -17.39
CA TYR A 319 -6.75 -7.74 -17.30
C TYR A 319 -6.52 -8.34 -18.69
N VAL A 320 -5.25 -8.44 -19.10
CA VAL A 320 -4.78 -9.53 -19.96
C VAL A 320 -3.44 -9.99 -19.41
N TYR A 321 -3.34 -11.31 -19.25
CA TYR A 321 -2.26 -12.14 -18.68
C TYR A 321 -0.82 -11.66 -18.92
#